data_AF-A0AAD8J323-F1
#
_entry.id   AF-A0AAD8J323-F1
#
_cell.length_a   1.000
_cell.length_b   1.000
_cell.length_c   1.000
_cell.angle_alpha   90.00
_cell.angle_beta   90.00
_cell.angle_gamma   90.00
#
_symmetry.space_group_name_H-M   'P 1'
#
loop_
_entity.id
_entity.type
_entity.pdbx_description
1 polymer ?
#
loop_
_entity_poly.entity_id
_entity_poly.type
_entity_poly.pdbx_seq_one_letter_code
_entity_poly.pdbx_strand_id
1 'polypeptide(L)'
;MSMQVLMLSTAARKPMQLNVPVLSSSSALSSHCLKHKICSHAYTLQSRKAWKHSVVSVLVDTKPVVKDGVLSYNGNNALTGIPDNVVVTPWSNSSFFLGATSTQSTSRHVFKLGLIQDVRLLCLFRFKIWWVIPRVGNSASDIPVETQMLLLESSSQEDGEEPNYVVFLPVLDGDLRSSLQGNSSNELEVCVETGDPSIVASESLKAVFVNYGSNPFDLMKESMKILEEHLGTFTVRESKQESRFITKKIW
;
A
#
# COMPACT_ATOMS: atom_id res chain seq x y z
N MET A 1 -22.21 40.32 -28.89
CA MET A 1 -22.55 39.23 -29.84
C MET A 1 -21.56 39.27 -30.99
N SER A 2 -20.58 38.35 -30.99
CA SER A 2 -19.96 37.83 -32.21
C SER A 2 -19.16 36.59 -31.81
N MET A 3 -19.68 35.42 -32.16
CA MET A 3 -19.04 34.11 -31.96
C MET A 3 -18.02 33.90 -33.08
N GLN A 4 -16.76 33.70 -32.73
CA GLN A 4 -15.80 33.05 -33.62
C GLN A 4 -15.67 31.60 -33.21
N VAL A 5 -16.20 30.72 -34.06
CA VAL A 5 -16.10 29.27 -33.99
C VAL A 5 -14.71 28.87 -34.52
N LEU A 6 -13.85 28.36 -33.64
CA LEU A 6 -12.57 27.76 -34.04
C LEU A 6 -12.82 26.27 -34.34
N MET A 7 -12.87 25.94 -35.64
CA MET A 7 -12.91 24.54 -36.11
C MET A 7 -11.52 23.91 -35.91
N LEU A 8 -11.35 23.02 -34.94
CA LEU A 8 -10.19 22.13 -34.88
C LEU A 8 -10.47 20.86 -35.71
N SER A 9 -9.65 20.62 -36.74
CA SER A 9 -9.71 19.41 -37.54
C SER A 9 -9.26 18.20 -36.74
N THR A 10 -10.08 17.15 -36.70
CA THR A 10 -9.73 15.82 -36.21
C THR A 10 -8.85 15.09 -37.23
N ALA A 11 -7.54 15.03 -36.98
CA ALA A 11 -6.65 14.11 -37.69
C ALA A 11 -6.65 12.76 -36.96
N ALA A 12 -7.28 11.77 -37.59
CA ALA A 12 -7.30 10.38 -37.14
C ALA A 12 -5.89 9.78 -37.15
N ARG A 13 -5.41 9.32 -35.98
CA ARG A 13 -4.17 8.54 -35.88
C ARG A 13 -4.46 7.08 -36.21
N LYS A 14 -3.76 6.54 -37.20
CA LYS A 14 -3.78 5.10 -37.54
C LYS A 14 -3.18 4.29 -36.37
N PRO A 15 -3.76 3.13 -36.01
CA PRO A 15 -3.17 2.23 -35.03
C PRO A 15 -1.90 1.56 -35.58
N MET A 16 -0.84 1.55 -34.79
CA MET A 16 0.41 0.87 -35.07
C MET A 16 0.23 -0.63 -34.73
N GLN A 17 0.19 -1.47 -35.76
CA GLN A 17 0.13 -2.93 -35.64
C GLN A 17 1.49 -3.45 -35.18
N LEU A 18 1.54 -4.08 -34.00
CA LEU A 18 2.74 -4.75 -33.48
C LEU A 18 2.68 -6.23 -33.87
N ASN A 19 3.48 -6.63 -34.85
CA ASN A 19 3.57 -8.02 -35.32
C ASN A 19 4.43 -8.83 -34.33
N VAL A 20 3.82 -9.71 -33.55
CA VAL A 20 4.52 -10.67 -32.68
C VAL A 20 4.44 -12.05 -33.34
N PRO A 21 5.56 -12.71 -33.67
CA PRO A 21 5.51 -14.06 -34.20
C PRO A 21 5.14 -15.06 -33.09
N VAL A 22 4.00 -15.72 -33.28
CA VAL A 22 3.57 -16.89 -32.52
C VAL A 22 4.40 -18.09 -32.99
N LEU A 23 5.17 -18.69 -32.08
CA LEU A 23 5.78 -20.00 -32.27
C LEU A 23 4.98 -21.02 -31.46
N SER A 24 4.15 -21.78 -32.17
CA SER A 24 3.51 -23.00 -31.69
C SER A 24 4.48 -24.17 -31.79
N SER A 25 4.67 -24.90 -30.69
CA SER A 25 5.15 -26.28 -30.76
C SER A 25 4.47 -27.11 -29.68
N SER A 26 3.62 -28.03 -30.12
CA SER A 26 3.10 -29.14 -29.34
C SER A 26 4.04 -30.34 -29.50
N SER A 27 4.38 -31.05 -28.41
CA SER A 27 4.29 -32.52 -28.33
C SER A 27 4.86 -33.09 -27.02
N ALA A 28 4.00 -33.89 -26.38
CA ALA A 28 4.20 -35.22 -25.80
C ALA A 28 5.27 -35.50 -24.72
N LEU A 29 4.78 -36.20 -23.68
CA LEU A 29 5.50 -36.89 -22.61
C LEU A 29 6.59 -37.85 -23.14
N SER A 30 7.70 -37.92 -22.42
CA SER A 30 8.41 -39.17 -22.16
C SER A 30 9.15 -39.11 -20.83
N SER A 31 8.90 -40.11 -20.00
CA SER A 31 9.51 -40.36 -18.70
C SER A 31 10.90 -40.96 -18.85
N HIS A 32 11.93 -40.36 -18.26
CA HIS A 32 13.12 -41.11 -17.83
C HIS A 32 13.75 -40.50 -16.58
N CYS A 33 13.88 -41.36 -15.57
CA CYS A 33 14.40 -41.12 -14.24
C CYS A 33 15.94 -41.06 -14.26
N LEU A 34 16.53 -39.94 -13.83
CA LEU A 34 17.96 -39.82 -13.56
C LEU A 34 18.15 -39.29 -12.14
N LYS A 35 18.59 -40.17 -11.25
CA LYS A 35 18.95 -39.87 -9.86
C LYS A 35 20.30 -39.18 -9.83
N HIS A 36 20.34 -37.92 -9.41
CA HIS A 36 21.58 -37.25 -9.00
C HIS A 36 21.60 -37.05 -7.48
N LYS A 37 22.61 -37.66 -6.84
CA LYS A 37 22.98 -37.46 -5.43
C LYS A 37 23.47 -36.02 -5.26
N ILE A 38 22.87 -35.29 -4.32
CA ILE A 38 23.41 -34.01 -3.84
C ILE A 38 23.93 -34.24 -2.42
N CYS A 39 25.23 -34.00 -2.24
CA CYS A 39 25.90 -33.97 -0.94
C CYS A 39 25.38 -32.78 -0.12
N SER A 40 24.84 -33.03 1.06
CA SER A 40 24.53 -32.02 2.06
C SER A 40 25.83 -31.54 2.74
N HIS A 41 26.27 -30.33 2.44
CA HIS A 41 27.26 -29.62 3.25
C HIS A 41 26.54 -29.00 4.45
N ALA A 42 26.89 -29.48 5.64
CA ALA A 42 26.40 -28.92 6.90
C ALA A 42 27.12 -27.59 7.18
N TYR A 43 26.36 -26.50 7.24
CA TYR A 43 26.86 -25.21 7.72
C TYR A 43 26.52 -25.09 9.20
N THR A 44 27.54 -25.14 10.05
CA THR A 44 27.43 -24.94 11.49
C THR A 44 27.06 -23.48 11.78
N LEU A 45 25.83 -23.23 12.21
CA LEU A 45 25.40 -21.92 12.72
C LEU A 45 26.06 -21.67 14.07
N GLN A 46 27.06 -20.79 14.10
CA GLN A 46 27.63 -20.27 15.33
C GLN A 46 26.65 -19.27 15.97
N SER A 47 26.17 -19.63 17.15
CA SER A 47 25.35 -18.80 18.04
C SER A 47 26.06 -17.49 18.37
N ARG A 48 25.47 -16.37 17.94
CA ARG A 48 25.87 -15.02 18.38
C ARG A 48 25.14 -14.73 19.70
N LYS A 49 25.92 -14.52 20.76
CA LYS A 49 25.43 -14.12 22.09
C LYS A 49 24.78 -12.74 22.00
N ALA A 50 23.45 -12.67 22.15
CA ALA A 50 22.71 -11.43 22.31
C ALA A 50 22.85 -10.92 23.75
N TRP A 51 23.32 -9.69 23.91
CA TRP A 51 23.33 -8.98 25.19
C TRP A 51 21.90 -8.59 25.56
N LYS A 52 21.46 -8.97 26.77
CA LYS A 52 20.14 -8.66 27.30
C LYS A 52 20.19 -7.31 28.01
N HIS A 53 19.55 -6.29 27.46
CA HIS A 53 18.99 -5.23 28.29
C HIS A 53 17.54 -5.63 28.60
N SER A 54 17.27 -5.85 29.88
CA SER A 54 15.95 -6.19 30.40
C SER A 54 15.10 -4.92 30.46
N VAL A 55 14.41 -4.60 29.37
CA VAL A 55 13.24 -3.72 29.45
C VAL A 55 12.05 -4.67 29.51
N VAL A 56 11.38 -4.70 30.66
CA VAL A 56 10.05 -5.30 30.77
C VAL A 56 9.11 -4.36 30.02
N SER A 57 9.02 -4.50 28.69
CA SER A 57 7.86 -4.02 27.98
C SER A 57 6.71 -4.91 28.42
N VAL A 58 5.75 -4.33 29.14
CA VAL A 58 4.45 -4.97 29.30
C VAL A 58 3.92 -5.17 27.88
N LEU A 59 3.93 -6.41 27.40
CA LEU A 59 3.32 -6.78 26.12
C LEU A 59 1.80 -6.71 26.31
N VAL A 60 1.28 -5.49 26.29
CA VAL A 60 -0.14 -5.26 26.01
C VAL A 60 -0.34 -5.73 24.58
N ASP A 61 -1.25 -6.69 24.38
CA ASP A 61 -1.68 -7.16 23.07
C ASP A 61 -2.39 -5.98 22.38
N THR A 62 -1.61 -5.15 21.70
CA THR A 62 -2.01 -3.85 21.14
C THR A 62 -2.72 -4.02 19.80
N LYS A 63 -3.69 -4.93 19.71
CA LYS A 63 -4.38 -5.17 18.44
C LYS A 63 -5.12 -3.92 17.96
N PRO A 64 -5.13 -3.66 16.64
CA PRO A 64 -6.01 -2.66 16.07
C PRO A 64 -7.46 -3.03 16.40
N VAL A 65 -8.20 -2.11 17.01
CA VAL A 65 -9.61 -2.32 17.35
C VAL A 65 -10.46 -1.34 16.55
N VAL A 66 -11.37 -1.88 15.76
CA VAL A 66 -12.53 -1.13 15.27
C VAL A 66 -13.66 -1.34 16.25
N LYS A 67 -14.05 -0.28 16.95
CA LYS A 67 -15.19 -0.29 17.88
C LYS A 67 -15.98 0.98 17.68
N ASP A 68 -17.31 0.85 17.60
CA ASP A 68 -18.24 1.98 17.45
C ASP A 68 -17.88 2.92 16.27
N GLY A 69 -17.42 2.35 15.15
CA GLY A 69 -17.01 3.11 13.96
C GLY A 69 -15.68 3.87 14.11
N VAL A 70 -14.90 3.58 15.16
CA VAL A 70 -13.59 4.18 15.42
C VAL A 70 -12.51 3.12 15.33
N LEU A 71 -11.53 3.35 14.47
CA LEU A 71 -10.31 2.58 14.42
C LEU A 71 -9.30 3.21 15.38
N SER A 72 -8.92 2.43 16.38
CA SER A 72 -8.01 2.86 17.44
C SER A 72 -6.87 1.87 17.63
N TYR A 73 -5.72 2.41 18.01
CA TYR A 73 -4.53 1.65 18.39
C TYR A 73 -3.92 2.26 19.66
N ASN A 74 -3.75 1.43 20.68
CA ASN A 74 -3.19 1.84 21.97
C ASN A 74 -3.89 3.08 22.58
N GLY A 75 -5.22 3.15 22.46
CA GLY A 75 -6.02 4.28 22.95
C GLY A 75 -6.03 5.52 22.04
N ASN A 76 -5.28 5.51 20.93
CA ASN A 76 -5.26 6.62 19.99
C ASN A 76 -6.11 6.33 18.75
N ASN A 77 -6.95 7.29 18.36
CA ASN A 77 -7.85 7.15 17.23
C ASN A 77 -7.14 7.51 15.92
N ALA A 78 -7.19 6.63 14.92
CA ALA A 78 -6.62 6.86 13.60
C ALA A 78 -7.67 7.26 12.56
N LEU A 79 -8.85 6.64 12.62
CA LEU A 79 -10.01 6.97 11.78
C LEU A 79 -11.28 6.91 12.64
N THR A 80 -12.22 7.79 12.37
CA THR A 80 -13.55 7.79 12.99
C THR A 80 -14.62 7.67 11.89
N GLY A 81 -15.87 7.37 12.25
CA GLY A 81 -16.96 7.29 11.26
C GLY A 81 -16.74 6.24 10.18
N ILE A 82 -16.13 5.10 10.51
CA ILE A 82 -15.87 4.00 9.58
C ILE A 82 -17.21 3.39 9.11
N PRO A 83 -17.48 3.37 7.79
CA PRO A 83 -18.70 2.76 7.25
C PRO A 83 -18.78 1.24 7.45
N ASP A 84 -20.01 0.70 7.50
CA ASP A 84 -20.28 -0.72 7.73
C ASP A 84 -19.70 -1.67 6.66
N ASN A 85 -19.50 -1.18 5.44
CA ASN A 85 -18.95 -1.98 4.34
C ASN A 85 -17.41 -2.03 4.33
N VAL A 86 -16.74 -1.32 5.25
CA VAL A 86 -15.29 -1.40 5.43
C VAL A 86 -14.93 -2.70 6.14
N VAL A 87 -13.93 -3.39 5.58
CA VAL A 87 -13.40 -4.64 6.11
C VAL A 87 -12.01 -4.39 6.68
N VAL A 88 -11.79 -4.83 7.92
CA VAL A 88 -10.49 -4.80 8.57
C VAL A 88 -9.95 -6.21 8.68
N THR A 89 -8.81 -6.46 8.04
CA THR A 89 -8.15 -7.77 8.05
C THR A 89 -6.85 -7.68 8.85
N PRO A 90 -6.82 -8.17 10.10
CA PRO A 90 -5.61 -8.13 10.92
C PRO A 90 -4.44 -8.89 10.29
N TRP A 91 -3.22 -8.37 10.44
CA TRP A 91 -2.00 -9.02 9.98
C TRP A 91 -1.02 -9.29 11.13
N SER A 92 -0.76 -8.29 11.96
CA SER A 92 0.07 -8.41 13.17
C SER A 92 -0.55 -7.61 14.31
N ASN A 93 0.15 -7.54 15.45
CA ASN A 93 -0.31 -6.71 16.57
C ASN A 93 -0.41 -5.24 16.18
N SER A 94 0.46 -4.72 15.31
CA SER A 94 0.49 -3.31 14.93
C SER A 94 -0.01 -3.04 13.51
N SER A 95 -0.40 -4.06 12.74
CA SER A 95 -0.72 -3.89 11.33
C SER A 95 -1.91 -4.70 10.85
N PHE A 96 -2.58 -4.18 9.84
CA PHE A 96 -3.76 -4.77 9.23
C PHE A 96 -3.98 -4.19 7.84
N PHE A 97 -4.93 -4.76 7.11
CA PHE A 97 -5.41 -4.21 5.87
C PHE A 97 -6.81 -3.64 6.03
N LEU A 98 -7.04 -2.49 5.39
CA LEU A 98 -8.35 -1.93 5.13
C LEU A 98 -8.79 -2.30 3.72
N GLY A 99 -10.04 -2.68 3.62
CA GLY A 99 -10.72 -2.97 2.38
C GLY A 99 -12.19 -2.56 2.47
N ALA A 100 -12.94 -2.83 1.41
CA ALA A 100 -14.38 -2.63 1.42
C ALA A 100 -15.09 -3.54 0.42
N THR A 101 -16.39 -3.71 0.64
CA THR A 101 -17.29 -4.45 -0.25
C THR A 101 -18.32 -3.52 -0.90
N SER A 102 -18.83 -3.93 -2.06
CA SER A 102 -19.85 -3.27 -2.86
C SER A 102 -20.91 -4.26 -3.29
N THR A 103 -22.14 -3.79 -3.47
CA THR A 103 -23.23 -4.58 -4.06
C THR A 103 -23.12 -4.68 -5.58
N GLN A 104 -22.29 -3.83 -6.20
CA GLN A 104 -22.08 -3.79 -7.65
C GLN A 104 -20.68 -4.28 -7.98
N SER A 105 -20.54 -4.99 -9.11
CA SER A 105 -19.24 -5.36 -9.65
C SER A 105 -18.86 -4.40 -10.78
N THR A 106 -17.75 -3.69 -10.61
CA THR A 106 -17.25 -2.68 -11.56
C THR A 106 -15.74 -2.70 -11.61
N SER A 107 -15.15 -2.15 -12.68
CA SER A 107 -13.69 -2.04 -12.84
C SER A 107 -13.08 -0.92 -12.01
N ARG A 108 -13.90 -0.05 -11.39
CA ARG A 108 -13.48 1.06 -10.54
C ARG A 108 -14.47 1.28 -9.40
N HIS A 109 -13.97 1.31 -8.17
CA HIS A 109 -14.69 1.66 -6.95
C HIS A 109 -14.02 2.84 -6.25
N VAL A 110 -14.83 3.66 -5.57
CA VAL A 110 -14.34 4.65 -4.61
C VAL A 110 -15.08 4.38 -3.31
N PHE A 111 -14.36 3.84 -2.32
CA PHE A 111 -14.90 3.49 -1.02
C PHE A 111 -14.49 4.53 0.02
N LYS A 112 -15.41 4.87 0.91
CA LYS A 112 -15.12 5.70 2.08
C LYS A 112 -14.53 4.81 3.18
N LEU A 113 -13.44 5.25 3.79
CA LEU A 113 -12.76 4.52 4.85
C LEU A 113 -13.05 5.09 6.24
N GLY A 114 -13.32 6.40 6.34
CA GLY A 114 -13.58 7.10 7.59
C GLY A 114 -13.16 8.56 7.52
N LEU A 115 -13.29 9.27 8.63
CA LEU A 115 -12.99 10.69 8.77
C LEU A 115 -11.57 10.91 9.28
N ILE A 116 -10.90 11.92 8.71
CA ILE A 116 -9.66 12.50 9.23
C ILE A 116 -9.87 14.00 9.36
N GLN A 117 -9.79 14.51 10.59
CA GLN A 117 -9.92 15.93 10.89
C GLN A 117 -9.08 16.27 12.11
N ASP A 118 -8.47 17.47 12.08
CA ASP A 118 -7.64 18.01 13.17
C ASP A 118 -6.44 17.12 13.52
N VAL A 119 -5.87 16.45 12.51
CA VAL A 119 -4.73 15.52 12.64
C VAL A 119 -3.64 15.90 11.65
N ARG A 120 -2.40 16.15 12.12
CA ARG A 120 -1.27 16.46 11.22
C ARG A 120 -1.03 15.29 10.28
N LEU A 121 -0.93 15.58 9.00
CA LEU A 121 -0.68 14.58 7.98
C LEU A 121 0.42 14.99 7.01
N LEU A 122 1.09 13.97 6.46
CA LEU A 122 1.98 14.04 5.32
C LEU A 122 1.50 12.99 4.31
N CYS A 123 1.28 13.38 3.05
CA CYS A 123 0.97 12.45 1.98
C CYS A 123 1.93 12.60 0.81
N LEU A 124 2.17 11.50 0.11
CA LEU A 124 2.89 11.47 -1.16
C LEU A 124 1.90 11.13 -2.26
N PHE A 125 1.72 12.04 -3.22
CA PHE A 125 0.73 11.88 -4.28
C PHE A 125 1.34 12.09 -5.65
N ARG A 126 0.76 11.42 -6.64
CA ARG A 126 1.22 11.47 -8.03
C ARG A 126 0.62 12.67 -8.75
N PHE A 127 1.35 13.79 -8.76
CA PHE A 127 0.93 15.00 -9.48
C PHE A 127 1.07 14.88 -11.01
N LYS A 128 2.02 14.07 -11.50
CA LYS A 128 2.18 13.69 -12.91
C LYS A 128 2.60 12.23 -13.02
N ILE A 129 2.44 11.61 -14.18
CA ILE A 129 2.75 10.17 -14.42
C ILE A 129 4.10 9.74 -13.83
N TRP A 130 5.13 10.59 -13.93
CA TRP A 130 6.50 10.30 -13.51
C TRP A 130 6.91 10.99 -12.20
N TRP A 131 6.00 11.69 -11.53
CA TRP A 131 6.32 12.59 -10.41
C TRP A 131 5.40 12.38 -9.23
N VAL A 132 6.01 12.04 -8.10
CA VAL A 132 5.38 12.02 -6.77
C VAL A 132 5.92 13.21 -5.98
N ILE A 133 5.04 13.98 -5.34
CA ILE A 133 5.42 15.12 -4.51
C ILE A 133 4.74 15.03 -3.13
N PRO A 134 5.36 15.58 -2.08
CA PRO A 134 4.75 15.61 -0.76
C PRO A 134 3.73 16.73 -0.64
N ARG A 135 2.72 16.51 0.21
CA ARG A 135 1.83 17.55 0.75
C ARG A 135 1.59 17.32 2.23
N VAL A 136 1.52 18.40 2.99
CA VAL A 136 1.12 18.39 4.40
C VAL A 136 -0.27 18.99 4.54
N GLY A 137 -0.99 18.59 5.59
CA GLY A 137 -2.34 19.05 5.87
C GLY A 137 -2.79 18.74 7.28
N ASN A 138 -4.07 18.91 7.55
CA ASN A 138 -4.68 18.60 8.84
C ASN A 138 -6.03 17.86 8.74
N SER A 139 -6.51 17.59 7.53
CA SER A 139 -7.80 16.91 7.31
C SER A 139 -7.77 16.06 6.04
N ALA A 140 -8.70 15.10 5.89
CA ALA A 140 -8.74 14.30 4.68
C ALA A 140 -8.91 15.17 3.42
N SER A 141 -9.63 16.29 3.50
CA SER A 141 -9.83 17.19 2.35
C SER A 141 -8.52 17.75 1.75
N ASP A 142 -7.42 17.73 2.51
CA ASP A 142 -6.08 18.09 2.01
C ASP A 142 -5.43 16.99 1.16
N ILE A 143 -5.89 15.75 1.24
CA ILE A 143 -5.30 14.57 0.61
C ILE A 143 -5.65 14.56 -0.89
N PRO A 144 -4.67 14.78 -1.79
CA PRO A 144 -4.96 14.81 -3.21
C PRO A 144 -5.34 13.45 -3.76
N VAL A 145 -6.08 13.47 -4.87
CA VAL A 145 -6.32 12.28 -5.71
C VAL A 145 -4.99 11.63 -6.08
N GLU A 146 -4.97 10.30 -6.11
CA GLU A 146 -3.81 9.49 -6.46
C GLU A 146 -2.65 9.58 -5.44
N THR A 147 -3.01 9.68 -4.16
CA THR A 147 -2.10 9.53 -3.02
C THR A 147 -1.66 8.08 -2.87
N GLN A 148 -0.35 7.84 -2.77
CA GLN A 148 0.29 6.52 -2.70
C GLN A 148 0.94 6.23 -1.34
N MET A 149 0.96 7.20 -0.44
CA MET A 149 1.36 7.05 0.95
C MET A 149 0.69 8.16 1.74
N LEU A 150 0.11 7.82 2.89
CA LEU A 150 -0.38 8.78 3.87
C LEU A 150 0.22 8.42 5.22
N LEU A 151 0.76 9.42 5.90
CA LEU A 151 1.31 9.34 7.25
C LEU A 151 0.51 10.30 8.13
N LEU A 152 -0.13 9.78 9.17
CA LEU A 152 -0.82 10.55 10.17
C LEU A 152 0.02 10.60 11.44
N GLU A 153 0.00 11.75 12.08
CA GLU A 153 0.51 11.89 13.43
C GLU A 153 -0.63 11.75 14.43
N SER A 154 -0.54 10.69 15.22
CA SER A 154 -1.48 10.39 16.28
C SER A 154 -1.01 11.07 17.57
N SER A 155 -1.79 12.02 18.08
CA SER A 155 -1.55 12.62 19.39
C SER A 155 -1.75 11.56 20.48
N SER A 156 -0.77 11.38 21.35
CA SER A 156 -0.96 10.73 22.65
C SER A 156 -1.96 11.55 23.47
N GLN A 157 -2.83 10.88 24.23
CA GLN A 157 -3.74 11.57 25.16
C GLN A 157 -3.01 12.10 26.41
N GLU A 158 -1.74 11.75 26.59
CA GLU A 158 -0.93 12.15 27.74
C GLU A 158 0.10 13.22 27.35
N ASP A 159 0.07 14.35 28.07
CA ASP A 159 1.01 15.45 27.91
C ASP A 159 2.46 14.97 28.16
N GLY A 160 3.30 15.06 27.14
CA GLY A 160 4.74 14.77 27.22
C GLY A 160 5.18 13.44 26.62
N GLU A 161 4.28 12.62 26.09
CA GLU A 161 4.66 11.47 25.26
C GLU A 161 5.02 11.89 23.84
N GLU A 162 6.01 11.19 23.25
CA GLU A 162 6.36 11.35 21.84
C GLU A 162 5.19 10.91 20.94
N PRO A 163 4.93 11.62 19.82
CA PRO A 163 3.81 11.29 18.95
C PRO A 163 3.98 9.90 18.34
N ASN A 164 2.85 9.19 18.20
CA ASN A 164 2.80 7.96 17.44
C ASN A 164 2.41 8.27 16.00
N TYR A 165 2.80 7.40 15.07
CA TYR A 165 2.52 7.57 13.66
C TYR A 165 1.72 6.40 13.12
N VAL A 166 0.82 6.71 12.19
CA VAL A 166 0.03 5.73 11.45
C VAL A 166 0.32 5.90 9.97
N VAL A 167 0.82 4.85 9.34
CA VAL A 167 1.05 4.85 7.89
C VAL A 167 -0.08 4.09 7.19
N PHE A 168 -0.56 4.65 6.09
CA PHE A 168 -1.48 4.02 5.14
C PHE A 168 -0.76 3.88 3.80
N LEU A 169 -0.64 2.64 3.33
CA LEU A 169 0.02 2.27 2.09
C LEU A 169 -0.99 1.58 1.17
N PRO A 170 -1.51 2.27 0.15
CA PRO A 170 -2.24 1.63 -0.94
C PRO A 170 -1.39 0.54 -1.60
N VAL A 171 -1.95 -0.65 -1.73
CA VAL A 171 -1.26 -1.81 -2.32
C VAL A 171 -1.89 -2.26 -3.63
N LEU A 172 -1.17 -3.13 -4.34
CA LEU A 172 -1.68 -3.91 -5.45
C LEU A 172 -2.13 -5.26 -4.92
N ASP A 173 -3.38 -5.65 -5.20
CA ASP A 173 -3.94 -6.94 -4.81
C ASP A 173 -4.53 -7.63 -6.06
N GLY A 174 -3.75 -8.57 -6.62
CA GLY A 174 -4.04 -9.14 -7.93
C GLY A 174 -4.07 -8.06 -9.03
N ASP A 175 -5.18 -8.00 -9.76
CA ASP A 175 -5.41 -7.01 -10.82
C ASP A 175 -5.89 -5.64 -10.28
N LEU A 176 -6.18 -5.54 -8.99
CA LEU A 176 -6.69 -4.32 -8.38
C LEU A 176 -5.55 -3.44 -7.88
N ARG A 177 -5.53 -2.22 -8.39
CA ARG A 177 -4.69 -1.14 -7.89
C ARG A 177 -5.51 -0.26 -6.97
N SER A 178 -4.92 0.13 -5.84
CA SER A 178 -5.49 1.13 -4.95
C SER A 178 -4.72 2.47 -4.97
N SER A 179 -5.42 3.55 -4.64
CA SER A 179 -4.86 4.85 -4.27
C SER A 179 -5.79 5.58 -3.29
N LEU A 180 -5.25 6.55 -2.54
CA LEU A 180 -6.03 7.36 -1.60
C LEU A 180 -6.39 8.70 -2.19
N GLN A 181 -7.48 9.27 -1.68
CA GLN A 181 -7.89 10.65 -1.89
C GLN A 181 -8.74 11.10 -0.71
N GLY A 182 -8.90 12.40 -0.53
CA GLY A 182 -9.94 12.93 0.35
C GLY A 182 -11.05 13.62 -0.41
N ASN A 183 -12.14 13.90 0.30
CA ASN A 183 -13.27 14.64 -0.24
C ASN A 183 -13.62 15.89 0.60
N SER A 184 -14.62 16.66 0.15
CA SER A 184 -15.05 17.90 0.80
C SER A 184 -15.71 17.71 2.17
N SER A 185 -16.01 16.47 2.57
CA SER A 185 -16.61 16.13 3.86
C SER A 185 -15.58 15.57 4.85
N ASN A 186 -14.29 15.74 4.59
CA ASN A 186 -13.18 15.20 5.39
C ASN A 186 -13.18 13.67 5.50
N GLU A 187 -13.78 12.98 4.53
CA GLU A 187 -13.72 11.52 4.44
C GLU A 187 -12.48 11.12 3.64
N LEU A 188 -11.70 10.20 4.19
CA LEU A 188 -10.68 9.46 3.46
C LEU A 188 -11.36 8.45 2.55
N GLU A 189 -10.99 8.45 1.29
CA GLU A 189 -11.48 7.53 0.28
C GLU A 189 -10.32 6.68 -0.27
N VAL A 190 -10.60 5.40 -0.52
CA VAL A 190 -9.75 4.55 -1.34
C VAL A 190 -10.41 4.35 -2.70
N CYS A 191 -9.67 4.73 -3.73
CA CYS A 191 -9.95 4.40 -5.11
C CYS A 191 -9.34 3.04 -5.40
N VAL A 192 -10.15 2.08 -5.87
CA VAL A 192 -9.68 0.76 -6.32
C VAL A 192 -10.08 0.55 -7.77
N GLU A 193 -9.14 0.21 -8.64
CA GLU A 193 -9.43 -0.01 -10.06
C GLU A 193 -8.53 -1.05 -10.71
N THR A 194 -9.06 -1.72 -11.74
CA THR A 194 -8.33 -2.69 -12.58
C THR A 194 -7.68 -2.06 -13.80
N GLY A 195 -8.19 -0.90 -14.23
CA GLY A 195 -7.81 -0.27 -15.50
C GLY A 195 -8.37 -0.96 -16.75
N ASP A 196 -9.17 -2.02 -16.60
CA ASP A 196 -9.81 -2.76 -17.67
C ASP A 196 -11.32 -2.91 -17.39
N PRO A 197 -12.23 -2.33 -18.21
CA PRO A 197 -13.67 -2.47 -18.04
C PRO A 197 -14.21 -3.91 -18.02
N SER A 198 -13.46 -4.88 -18.57
CA SER A 198 -13.83 -6.29 -18.58
C SER A 198 -13.44 -7.03 -17.30
N ILE A 199 -12.48 -6.50 -16.53
CA ILE A 199 -12.06 -7.05 -15.24
C ILE A 199 -12.76 -6.26 -14.15
N VAL A 200 -13.75 -6.89 -13.53
CA VAL A 200 -14.62 -6.27 -12.52
C VAL A 200 -14.48 -7.00 -11.19
N ALA A 201 -14.56 -6.25 -10.10
CA ALA A 201 -14.61 -6.78 -8.75
C ALA A 201 -15.79 -6.15 -8.00
N SER A 202 -16.36 -6.85 -7.02
CA SER A 202 -17.34 -6.29 -6.08
C SER A 202 -16.71 -5.97 -4.72
N GLU A 203 -15.45 -6.30 -4.51
CA GLU A 203 -14.75 -6.09 -3.25
C GLU A 203 -13.25 -5.90 -3.46
N SER A 204 -12.62 -5.29 -2.48
CA SER A 204 -11.17 -5.28 -2.32
C SER A 204 -10.86 -5.32 -0.84
N LEU A 205 -10.52 -6.51 -0.32
CA LEU A 205 -10.39 -6.76 1.12
C LEU A 205 -9.05 -6.26 1.69
N LYS A 206 -8.06 -6.04 0.81
CA LYS A 206 -6.71 -5.64 1.18
C LYS A 206 -6.23 -4.41 0.41
N ALA A 207 -7.11 -3.45 0.18
CA ALA A 207 -6.79 -2.27 -0.61
C ALA A 207 -5.67 -1.41 0.01
N VAL A 208 -5.68 -1.23 1.34
CA VAL A 208 -4.73 -0.33 2.02
C VAL A 208 -4.11 -1.06 3.20
N PHE A 209 -2.79 -1.18 3.21
CA PHE A 209 -2.06 -1.64 4.38
C PHE A 209 -1.90 -0.50 5.39
N VAL A 210 -2.13 -0.80 6.67
CA VAL A 210 -2.02 0.16 7.77
C VAL A 210 -1.09 -0.39 8.83
N ASN A 211 -0.20 0.45 9.36
CA ASN A 211 0.71 0.09 10.44
C ASN A 211 0.97 1.28 11.38
N TYR A 212 1.35 0.96 12.62
CA TYR A 212 1.52 1.91 13.72
C TYR A 212 2.92 1.82 14.32
N GLY A 213 3.49 2.97 14.70
CA GLY A 213 4.80 3.00 15.35
C GLY A 213 5.20 4.39 15.85
N SER A 214 6.16 4.45 16.77
CA SER A 214 6.63 5.70 17.39
C SER A 214 7.67 6.46 16.55
N ASN A 215 8.37 5.77 15.64
CA ASN A 215 9.33 6.39 14.74
C ASN A 215 8.86 6.20 13.28
N PRO A 216 8.67 7.29 12.51
CA PRO A 216 8.10 7.19 11.17
C PRO A 216 9.04 6.52 10.16
N PHE A 217 10.37 6.59 10.36
CA PHE A 217 11.33 5.97 9.47
C PHE A 217 11.42 4.47 9.68
N ASP A 218 11.47 4.03 10.94
CA ASP A 218 11.41 2.60 11.27
C ASP A 218 10.06 2.02 10.88
N LEU A 219 8.96 2.76 11.12
CA LEU A 219 7.61 2.38 10.71
C LEU A 219 7.53 2.12 9.20
N MET A 220 8.04 3.02 8.38
CA MET A 220 8.09 2.83 6.93
C MET A 220 8.93 1.60 6.55
N LYS A 221 10.11 1.46 7.15
CA LYS A 221 11.02 0.34 6.86
C LYS A 221 10.41 -1.02 7.17
N GLU A 222 9.82 -1.16 8.36
CA GLU A 222 9.18 -2.41 8.78
C GLU A 222 7.90 -2.67 7.97
N SER A 223 7.12 -1.64 7.63
CA SER A 223 5.95 -1.76 6.75
C SER A 223 6.31 -2.32 5.37
N MET A 224 7.41 -1.85 4.77
CA MET A 224 7.85 -2.34 3.46
C MET A 224 8.34 -3.80 3.52
N LYS A 225 8.97 -4.24 4.62
CA LYS A 225 9.33 -5.65 4.81
C LYS A 225 8.11 -6.55 4.96
N ILE A 226 7.12 -6.11 5.74
CA ILE A 226 5.85 -6.82 5.90
C ILE A 226 5.15 -6.98 4.54
N LEU A 227 5.11 -5.92 3.75
CA LEU A 227 4.50 -5.95 2.42
C LEU A 227 5.29 -6.81 1.43
N GLU A 228 6.62 -6.84 1.51
CA GLU A 228 7.45 -7.76 0.70
C GLU A 228 7.08 -9.22 1.00
N GLU A 229 6.98 -9.60 2.28
CA GLU A 229 6.57 -10.94 2.70
C GLU A 229 5.14 -11.27 2.29
N HIS A 230 4.21 -10.32 2.45
CA HIS A 230 2.79 -10.52 2.16
C HIS A 230 2.50 -10.65 0.67
N LEU A 231 3.04 -9.74 -0.14
CA LEU A 231 2.71 -9.63 -1.56
C LEU A 231 3.61 -10.51 -2.42
N GLY A 232 4.90 -10.64 -2.07
CA GLY A 232 5.86 -11.42 -2.85
C GLY A 232 6.15 -10.86 -4.26
N THR A 233 5.70 -9.64 -4.58
CA THR A 233 5.81 -9.02 -5.91
C THR A 233 6.98 -8.06 -6.06
N PHE A 234 7.65 -7.71 -4.95
CA PHE A 234 8.78 -6.80 -4.94
C PHE A 234 9.81 -7.22 -3.89
N THR A 235 10.95 -6.52 -3.87
CA THR A 235 12.04 -6.73 -2.92
C THR A 235 12.46 -5.37 -2.38
N VAL A 236 12.66 -5.25 -1.06
CA VAL A 236 13.13 -3.98 -0.48
C VAL A 236 14.51 -3.61 -1.02
N ARG A 237 14.83 -2.31 -1.00
CA ARG A 237 16.05 -1.80 -1.62
C ARG A 237 17.31 -2.43 -1.02
N GLU A 238 17.32 -2.70 0.27
CA GLU A 238 18.44 -3.25 1.03
C GLU A 238 18.76 -4.70 0.66
N SER A 239 17.76 -5.48 0.23
CA SER A 239 17.94 -6.86 -0.23
C SER A 239 18.16 -6.95 -1.75
N LYS A 240 17.94 -5.86 -2.49
CA LYS A 240 18.16 -5.81 -3.93
C LYS A 240 19.67 -5.83 -4.24
N GLN A 241 20.09 -6.83 -5.02
CA GLN A 241 21.47 -6.95 -5.47
C GLN A 241 21.86 -5.75 -6.34
N GLU A 242 22.93 -5.04 -5.97
CA GLU A 242 23.49 -3.99 -6.82
C GLU A 242 24.04 -4.62 -8.12
N SER A 243 23.69 -4.05 -9.27
CA SER A 243 24.23 -4.52 -10.55
C SER A 243 25.75 -4.31 -10.56
N ARG A 244 26.51 -5.31 -11.04
CA ARG A 244 27.98 -5.27 -11.13
C ARG A 244 28.52 -4.12 -11.99
N PHE A 245 27.64 -3.45 -12.74
CA PHE A 245 27.98 -2.34 -13.63
C PHE A 245 27.83 -0.95 -12.96
N ILE A 246 27.29 -0.85 -11.74
CA ILE A 246 27.19 0.41 -11.01
C ILE A 246 28.47 0.61 -10.19
N THR A 247 29.52 1.18 -10.80
CA THR A 247 30.81 1.44 -10.12
C THR A 247 30.94 2.83 -9.50
N LYS A 248 29.98 3.74 -9.69
CA LYS A 248 30.01 5.06 -9.04
C LYS A 248 28.60 5.51 -8.67
N LYS A 249 28.36 5.72 -7.37
CA LYS A 249 27.23 6.51 -6.88
C LYS A 249 27.54 7.96 -7.21
N ILE A 250 26.98 8.45 -8.31
CA ILE A 250 26.92 9.89 -8.57
C ILE A 250 25.85 10.41 -7.61
N TRP A 251 26.31 11.13 -6.59
CA TRP A 251 25.48 12.03 -5.79
C TRP A 251 25.50 13.40 -6.45
#